data_AF-A0A925QK19-F1
#
_entry.id   AF-A0A925QK19-F1
#
_cell.length_a   1.000
_cell.length_b   1.000
_cell.length_c   1.000
_cell.angle_alpha   90.00
_cell.angle_beta   90.00
_cell.angle_gamma   90.00
#
_symmetry.space_group_name_H-M   'P 1'
#
loop_
_entity.id
_entity.type
_entity.pdbx_description
1 polymer ?
#
loop_
_entity_poly.entity_id
_entity_poly.type
_entity_poly.pdbx_seq_one_letter_code
_entity_poly.pdbx_strand_id
1 'polypeptide(L)'
;MFTPTTPSLHKNNRIAKWFIAICFALLATVPIYRNFYYSNGLLTYERHRAVIEGRSEFYNPWQYRVLCPYSIEGLLWVYNHTVDKVFAIEDKFHVNIESNTGTTNETDQFVKLLQTPGAMKYMIIFILFRFAEHLFIFFLAWKLWSKFVKNKWLIFFGINFLALSLGNAVTVADLSFNTYMDIILYLLTANIIVYNKNHLLLIPIVVLGAFNRETSILIPALYFISQLDLSKLQLKNFSFKNIKWPAGRTWLATVLLYVMFFTIFVSLRVHYGYKPQQVWKVPAGLQMLKLNLASATAVKAYMELIATFAVIPLIILYKFKSFPYLLKKWFLFLVPVWFLIHFLSVVAYQTRLFMVPFILIMLPMILWLIEKETARLYSSPVNEQPQSTH
;
A
#
# COMPACT_ATOMS: atom_id res chain seq x y z
N MET A 1 -0.41 -15.28 42.24
CA MET A 1 0.24 -13.96 42.37
C MET A 1 -0.37 -13.07 41.29
N PHE A 2 -1.23 -12.13 41.69
CA PHE A 2 -1.94 -11.24 40.78
C PHE A 2 -0.93 -10.34 40.06
N THR A 3 -0.88 -10.40 38.73
CA THR A 3 -0.37 -9.26 37.97
C THR A 3 -1.32 -8.10 38.27
N PRO A 4 -0.84 -6.98 38.84
CA PRO A 4 -1.66 -5.79 38.88
C PRO A 4 -1.90 -5.42 37.44
N THR A 5 -3.14 -5.56 36.98
CA THR A 5 -3.63 -4.80 35.83
C THR A 5 -3.38 -3.36 36.23
N THR A 6 -2.28 -2.78 35.76
CA THR A 6 -2.09 -1.34 35.85
C THR A 6 -3.35 -0.78 35.22
N PRO A 7 -4.17 0.00 35.95
CA PRO A 7 -5.32 0.62 35.34
C PRO A 7 -4.75 1.44 34.19
N SER A 8 -4.98 0.96 32.97
CA SER A 8 -4.51 1.63 31.76
C SER A 8 -4.89 3.08 31.91
N LEU A 9 -3.99 4.01 31.60
CA LEU A 9 -4.24 5.46 31.60
C LEU A 9 -5.57 5.79 30.88
N HIS A 10 -6.68 5.71 31.60
CA HIS A 10 -8.04 5.82 31.07
C HIS A 10 -8.74 7.05 31.64
N LYS A 11 -7.98 8.09 32.03
CA LYS A 11 -8.60 9.33 32.50
C LYS A 11 -8.87 10.36 31.40
N ASN A 12 -8.31 10.22 30.19
CA ASN A 12 -8.72 11.09 29.08
C ASN A 12 -8.53 10.46 27.69
N ASN A 13 -9.58 9.85 27.15
CA ASN A 13 -9.59 9.27 25.79
C ASN A 13 -9.22 10.30 24.71
N ARG A 14 -9.33 11.61 24.99
CA ARG A 14 -8.93 12.68 24.08
C ARG A 14 -7.41 12.81 23.94
N ILE A 15 -6.66 12.73 25.05
CA ILE A 15 -5.19 12.86 25.04
C ILE A 15 -4.57 11.69 24.26
N ALA A 16 -5.03 10.46 24.52
CA ALA A 16 -4.55 9.28 23.81
C ALA A 16 -4.81 9.36 22.29
N LYS A 17 -5.96 9.89 21.87
CA LYS A 17 -6.28 10.10 20.45
C LYS A 17 -5.35 11.12 19.80
N TRP A 18 -5.08 12.25 20.47
CA TRP A 18 -4.15 13.26 19.97
C TRP A 18 -2.72 12.71 19.89
N PHE A 19 -2.27 11.98 20.91
CA PHE A 19 -0.98 11.33 20.88
C PHE A 19 -0.83 10.39 19.67
N ILE A 20 -1.80 9.51 19.44
CA ILE A 20 -1.79 8.61 18.27
C ILE A 20 -1.80 9.40 16.95
N ALA A 21 -2.59 10.48 16.85
CA ALA A 21 -2.64 11.31 15.66
C ALA A 21 -1.30 12.01 15.37
N ILE A 22 -0.63 12.53 16.41
CA ILE A 22 0.71 13.12 16.30
C ILE A 22 1.72 12.05 15.87
N CYS A 23 1.68 10.86 16.48
CA CYS A 23 2.54 9.75 16.06
C CYS A 23 2.28 9.33 14.61
N PHE A 24 1.03 9.33 14.14
CA PHE A 24 0.72 9.03 12.74
C PHE A 24 1.33 10.07 11.80
N ALA A 25 1.25 11.35 12.16
CA ALA A 25 1.90 12.41 11.40
C ALA A 25 3.42 12.20 11.35
N LEU A 26 4.07 11.94 12.48
CA LEU A 26 5.51 11.67 12.52
C LEU A 26 5.90 10.42 11.71
N LEU A 27 5.12 9.34 11.81
CA LEU A 27 5.38 8.12 11.03
C LEU A 27 5.17 8.32 9.53
N ALA A 28 4.28 9.23 9.13
CA ALA A 28 4.01 9.53 7.72
C ALA A 28 5.18 10.27 7.05
N THR A 29 6.05 10.94 7.82
CA THR A 29 7.24 11.63 7.28
C THR A 29 8.39 10.67 7.02
N VAL A 30 8.49 9.53 7.71
CA VAL A 30 9.62 8.58 7.57
C VAL A 30 9.83 8.11 6.12
N PRO A 31 8.81 7.67 5.37
CA PRO A 31 9.02 7.25 3.98
C PRO A 31 9.30 8.45 3.05
N ILE A 32 8.86 9.66 3.40
CA ILE A 32 9.14 10.88 2.63
C ILE A 32 10.61 11.27 2.80
N TYR A 33 11.08 11.32 4.05
CA TYR A 33 12.48 11.54 4.41
C TYR A 33 13.39 10.61 3.62
N ARG A 34 13.08 9.30 3.61
CA ARG A 34 13.88 8.33 2.85
C ARG A 34 13.88 8.59 1.34
N ASN A 35 12.73 8.91 0.73
CA ASN A 35 12.67 9.25 -0.70
C ASN A 35 13.57 10.46 -1.03
N PHE A 36 13.53 11.46 -0.16
CA PHE A 36 14.27 12.71 -0.35
C PHE A 36 15.78 12.51 -0.19
N TYR A 37 16.22 11.85 0.88
CA TYR A 37 17.65 11.63 1.15
C TYR A 37 18.33 10.68 0.16
N TYR A 38 17.60 9.70 -0.38
CA TYR A 38 18.14 8.83 -1.44
C TYR A 38 18.04 9.45 -2.85
N SER A 39 17.80 10.77 -2.96
CA SER A 39 17.81 11.56 -4.21
C SER A 39 16.84 11.09 -5.31
N ASN A 40 15.80 10.34 -4.95
CA ASN A 40 14.78 9.87 -5.89
C ASN A 40 13.76 10.98 -6.29
N GLY A 41 13.87 12.17 -5.67
CA GLY A 41 13.04 13.34 -5.99
C GLY A 41 13.35 13.96 -7.36
N LEU A 42 14.62 13.93 -7.80
CA LEU A 42 15.06 14.51 -9.07
C LEU A 42 14.32 13.92 -10.27
N LEU A 43 14.25 12.58 -10.32
CA LEU A 43 13.55 11.85 -11.38
C LEU A 43 12.03 12.04 -11.32
N THR A 44 11.47 12.29 -10.14
CA THR A 44 10.02 12.45 -9.96
C THR A 44 9.51 13.68 -10.70
N TYR A 45 10.14 14.84 -10.51
CA TYR A 45 9.73 16.09 -11.14
C TYR A 45 9.78 15.98 -12.66
N GLU A 46 10.89 15.47 -13.21
CA GLU A 46 11.08 15.34 -14.65
C GLU A 46 10.09 14.34 -15.28
N ARG A 47 9.83 13.20 -14.60
CA ARG A 47 8.81 12.24 -15.06
C ARG A 47 7.42 12.85 -15.06
N HIS A 48 7.09 13.65 -14.05
CA HIS A 48 5.80 14.34 -13.97
C HIS A 48 5.64 15.36 -15.10
N ARG A 49 6.63 16.24 -15.31
CA ARG A 49 6.65 17.18 -16.45
C ARG A 49 6.54 16.46 -17.78
N ALA A 50 7.23 15.33 -17.94
CA ALA A 50 7.11 14.51 -19.14
C ALA A 50 5.67 14.00 -19.37
N VAL A 51 4.94 13.61 -18.33
CA VAL A 51 3.51 13.26 -18.42
C VAL A 51 2.70 14.43 -18.96
N ILE A 52 2.81 15.60 -18.33
CA ILE A 52 2.01 16.77 -18.69
C ILE A 52 2.32 17.28 -20.11
N GLU A 53 3.57 17.21 -20.53
CA GLU A 53 4.04 17.71 -21.83
C GLU A 53 3.83 16.72 -22.98
N GLY A 54 3.15 15.58 -22.78
CA GLY A 54 2.90 14.62 -23.87
C GLY A 54 4.12 13.78 -24.27
N ARG A 55 5.32 14.14 -23.77
CA ARG A 55 6.61 13.51 -24.10
C ARG A 55 6.93 12.27 -23.26
N SER A 56 6.06 11.96 -22.31
CA SER A 56 6.22 10.83 -21.41
C SER A 56 6.31 9.53 -22.16
N GLU A 57 7.32 8.75 -21.82
CA GLU A 57 7.35 7.33 -22.15
C GLU A 57 6.16 6.56 -21.53
N PHE A 58 5.48 7.18 -20.55
CA PHE A 58 4.28 6.73 -19.84
C PHE A 58 2.97 6.80 -20.64
N TYR A 59 2.95 7.37 -21.86
CA TYR A 59 1.83 7.17 -22.82
C TYR A 59 1.85 5.76 -23.42
N ASN A 60 2.17 4.77 -22.57
CA ASN A 60 2.18 3.37 -22.83
C ASN A 60 0.89 2.77 -22.26
N PRO A 61 0.04 2.13 -23.07
CA PRO A 61 -1.25 1.55 -22.65
C PRO A 61 -1.14 0.45 -21.57
N TRP A 62 0.07 -0.01 -21.26
CA TRP A 62 0.36 -1.04 -20.26
C TRP A 62 0.81 -0.50 -18.89
N GLN A 63 1.05 0.82 -18.78
CA GLN A 63 1.51 1.48 -17.55
C GLN A 63 0.88 2.86 -17.38
N TYR A 64 -0.38 3.03 -17.79
CA TYR A 64 -1.02 4.34 -17.69
C TYR A 64 -1.17 4.72 -16.22
N ARG A 65 -0.89 5.98 -15.91
CA ARG A 65 -0.98 6.58 -14.57
C ARG A 65 -1.60 7.95 -14.74
N VAL A 66 -2.92 8.00 -14.90
CA VAL A 66 -3.63 9.27 -15.21
C VAL A 66 -4.06 9.94 -13.90
N LEU A 67 -4.61 9.19 -12.96
CA LEU A 67 -5.19 9.78 -11.76
C LEU A 67 -4.21 10.65 -10.97
N CYS A 68 -3.05 10.10 -10.58
CA CYS A 68 -2.14 10.82 -9.69
C CYS A 68 -1.48 12.05 -10.33
N PRO A 69 -0.89 12.00 -11.55
CA PRO A 69 -0.31 13.19 -12.17
C PRO A 69 -1.33 14.33 -12.33
N TYR A 70 -2.53 14.05 -12.84
CA TYR A 70 -3.54 15.10 -12.99
C TYR A 70 -4.09 15.59 -11.64
N SER A 71 -4.08 14.76 -10.59
CA SER A 71 -4.41 15.22 -9.23
C SER A 71 -3.37 16.21 -8.69
N ILE A 72 -2.07 15.97 -8.94
CA ILE A 72 -1.02 16.93 -8.58
C ILE A 72 -1.18 18.23 -9.36
N GLU A 73 -1.44 18.18 -10.67
CA GLU A 73 -1.68 19.39 -11.47
C GLU A 73 -2.86 20.21 -10.93
N GLY A 74 -3.94 19.55 -10.54
CA GLY A 74 -5.08 20.22 -9.89
C GLY A 74 -4.67 20.89 -8.57
N LEU A 75 -3.88 20.21 -7.73
CA LEU A 75 -3.39 20.78 -6.48
C LEU A 75 -2.43 21.96 -6.70
N LEU A 76 -1.56 21.86 -7.70
CA LEU A 76 -0.67 22.95 -8.09
C LEU A 76 -1.44 24.15 -8.63
N TRP A 77 -2.45 23.91 -9.46
CA TRP A 77 -3.33 24.96 -9.93
C TRP A 77 -4.00 25.68 -8.76
N VAL A 78 -4.56 24.93 -7.79
CA VAL A 78 -5.15 25.52 -6.58
C VAL A 78 -4.11 26.32 -5.80
N TYR A 79 -2.91 25.76 -5.59
CA TYR A 79 -1.82 26.44 -4.87
C TYR A 79 -1.46 27.78 -5.52
N ASN A 80 -1.23 27.78 -6.84
CA ASN A 80 -0.89 28.97 -7.63
C ASN A 80 -1.99 30.03 -7.59
N HIS A 81 -3.26 29.63 -7.48
CA HIS A 81 -4.40 30.55 -7.45
C HIS A 81 -4.82 30.98 -6.05
N THR A 82 -4.20 30.44 -4.99
CA THR A 82 -4.56 30.73 -3.59
C THR A 82 -3.35 31.12 -2.75
N VAL A 83 -2.55 30.13 -2.32
CA VAL A 83 -1.43 30.31 -1.40
C VAL A 83 -0.33 31.17 -2.02
N ASP A 84 0.04 30.90 -3.27
CA ASP A 84 1.16 31.59 -3.93
C ASP A 84 0.88 33.09 -4.14
N LYS A 85 -0.39 33.47 -4.32
CA LYS A 85 -0.80 34.89 -4.41
C LYS A 85 -0.59 35.66 -3.11
N VAL A 86 -0.66 34.98 -1.97
CA VAL A 86 -0.49 35.59 -0.64
C VAL A 86 0.95 35.42 -0.15
N PHE A 87 1.58 34.31 -0.52
CA PHE A 87 2.90 33.92 -0.07
C PHE A 87 3.67 33.25 -1.22
N ALA A 88 4.31 34.08 -2.06
CA ALA A 88 5.18 33.63 -3.13
C ALA A 88 6.42 32.96 -2.54
N ILE A 89 6.39 31.63 -2.45
CA ILE A 89 7.40 30.87 -1.70
C ILE A 89 8.77 30.90 -2.37
N GLU A 90 8.80 30.93 -3.70
CA GLU A 90 10.03 30.98 -4.50
C GLU A 90 10.77 32.30 -4.39
N ASP A 91 10.04 33.40 -4.16
CA ASP A 91 10.63 34.72 -3.95
C ASP A 91 11.16 34.89 -2.52
N LYS A 92 10.62 34.11 -1.57
CA LYS A 92 10.92 34.24 -0.13
C LYS A 92 11.94 33.23 0.37
N PHE A 93 12.06 32.08 -0.28
CA PHE A 93 12.99 31.02 0.10
C PHE A 93 14.00 30.77 -1.00
N HIS A 94 15.24 31.20 -0.77
CA HIS A 94 16.39 30.83 -1.59
C HIS A 94 17.08 29.63 -0.95
N VAL A 95 16.96 28.46 -1.59
CA VAL A 95 17.58 27.23 -1.11
C VAL A 95 19.08 27.28 -1.45
N ASN A 96 19.89 27.68 -0.46
CA ASN A 96 21.33 27.49 -0.46
C ASN A 96 21.67 26.44 0.62
N ILE A 97 22.01 25.23 0.18
CA ILE A 97 22.52 24.20 1.08
C ILE A 97 24.05 24.25 0.98
N GLU A 98 24.70 24.83 1.99
CA GLU A 98 26.16 24.78 2.11
C GLU A 98 26.60 23.36 2.49
N SER A 99 27.50 22.78 1.70
CA SER A 99 28.02 21.42 1.91
C SER A 99 28.94 21.38 3.13
N ASN A 100 28.42 21.00 4.28
CA ASN A 100 29.18 20.78 5.51
C ASN A 100 29.80 19.36 5.60
N THR A 101 29.41 18.44 4.71
CA THR A 101 30.04 17.13 4.53
C THR A 101 29.90 16.73 3.06
N GLY A 102 30.95 16.90 2.25
CA GLY A 102 31.05 16.63 0.81
C GLY A 102 29.77 16.14 0.12
N THR A 103 29.12 17.01 -0.64
CA THR A 103 27.91 16.67 -1.39
C THR A 103 28.18 15.55 -2.40
N THR A 104 27.24 14.61 -2.52
CA THR A 104 27.23 13.66 -3.64
C THR A 104 26.73 14.40 -4.90
N ASN A 105 27.15 13.96 -6.10
CA ASN A 105 26.70 14.55 -7.37
C ASN A 105 25.17 14.66 -7.47
N GLU A 106 24.43 13.70 -6.91
CA GLU A 106 22.97 13.68 -6.90
C GLU A 106 22.38 14.78 -6.00
N THR A 107 23.04 15.10 -4.88
CA THR A 107 22.63 16.16 -3.96
C THR A 107 22.78 17.52 -4.64
N ASP A 108 23.90 17.75 -5.33
CA ASP A 108 24.13 18.99 -6.08
C ASP A 108 23.13 19.17 -7.23
N GLN A 109 22.82 18.09 -7.96
CA GLN A 109 21.79 18.10 -9.00
C GLN A 109 20.41 18.42 -8.43
N PHE A 110 20.09 17.87 -7.25
CA PHE A 110 18.82 18.13 -6.59
C PHE A 110 18.70 19.58 -6.10
N VAL A 111 19.76 20.17 -5.55
CA VAL A 111 19.78 21.59 -5.17
C VAL A 111 19.59 22.48 -6.41
N LYS A 112 20.30 22.20 -7.51
CA LYS A 112 20.11 22.92 -8.79
C LYS A 112 18.67 22.79 -9.31
N LEU A 113 18.06 21.62 -9.16
CA LEU A 113 16.66 21.44 -9.53
C LEU A 113 15.74 22.32 -8.68
N LEU A 114 15.93 22.39 -7.37
CA LEU A 114 15.12 23.24 -6.48
C LEU A 114 15.26 24.74 -6.78
N GLN A 115 16.38 25.16 -7.37
CA GLN A 115 16.60 26.53 -7.84
C GLN A 115 15.91 26.83 -9.18
N THR A 116 15.38 25.83 -9.88
CA THR A 116 14.63 26.02 -11.13
C THR A 116 13.22 26.55 -10.82
N PRO A 117 12.72 27.57 -11.55
CA PRO A 117 11.38 28.11 -11.32
C PRO A 117 10.29 27.03 -11.36
N GLY A 118 9.38 27.07 -10.38
CA GLY A 118 8.31 26.09 -10.20
C GLY A 118 8.72 24.83 -9.44
N ALA A 119 9.97 24.35 -9.54
CA ALA A 119 10.37 23.05 -9.00
C ALA A 119 10.16 22.96 -7.48
N MET A 120 10.43 24.04 -6.74
CA MET A 120 10.19 24.07 -5.29
C MET A 120 8.71 23.95 -4.95
N LYS A 121 7.83 24.66 -5.67
CA LYS A 121 6.36 24.54 -5.49
C LYS A 121 5.88 23.11 -5.72
N TYR A 122 6.35 22.46 -6.80
CA TYR A 122 6.02 21.07 -7.10
C TYR A 122 6.47 20.12 -5.99
N MET A 123 7.71 20.27 -5.50
CA MET A 123 8.25 19.39 -4.45
C MET A 123 7.46 19.51 -3.15
N ILE A 124 7.03 20.72 -2.77
CA ILE A 124 6.17 20.92 -1.61
C ILE A 124 4.83 20.18 -1.79
N ILE A 125 4.21 20.32 -2.95
CA ILE A 125 2.92 19.65 -3.24
C ILE A 125 3.09 18.13 -3.25
N PHE A 126 4.16 17.60 -3.85
CA PHE A 126 4.45 16.17 -3.82
C PHE A 126 4.63 15.63 -2.40
N ILE A 127 5.35 16.36 -1.54
CA ILE A 127 5.56 15.99 -0.14
C ILE A 127 4.22 16.01 0.61
N LEU A 128 3.42 17.08 0.45
CA LEU A 128 2.12 17.20 1.10
C LEU A 128 1.13 16.13 0.64
N PHE A 129 1.07 15.86 -0.67
CA PHE A 129 0.23 14.83 -1.23
C PHE A 129 0.63 13.46 -0.69
N ARG A 130 1.93 13.17 -0.66
CA ARG A 130 2.45 11.91 -0.10
C ARG A 130 2.17 11.76 1.39
N PHE A 131 2.31 12.83 2.14
CA PHE A 131 2.00 12.86 3.56
C PHE A 131 0.52 12.53 3.79
N ALA A 132 -0.37 13.12 3.00
CA ALA A 132 -1.79 12.82 3.03
C ALA A 132 -2.10 11.36 2.66
N GLU A 133 -1.44 10.80 1.63
CA GLU A 133 -1.57 9.39 1.26
C GLU A 133 -1.21 8.47 2.44
N HIS A 134 -0.06 8.68 3.08
CA HIS A 134 0.37 7.86 4.21
C HIS A 134 -0.57 7.96 5.42
N LEU A 135 -0.99 9.18 5.78
CA LEU A 135 -1.97 9.37 6.86
C LEU A 135 -3.26 8.62 6.57
N PHE A 136 -3.73 8.67 5.33
CA PHE A 136 -4.96 8.00 4.96
C PHE A 136 -4.80 6.47 4.95
N ILE A 137 -3.65 5.95 4.48
CA ILE A 137 -3.30 4.54 4.59
C ILE A 137 -3.30 4.10 6.05
N PHE A 138 -2.66 4.83 6.96
CA PHE A 138 -2.61 4.47 8.38
C PHE A 138 -4.00 4.48 9.02
N PHE A 139 -4.83 5.47 8.70
CA PHE A 139 -6.20 5.53 9.17
C PHE A 139 -7.04 4.33 8.69
N LEU A 140 -6.99 4.02 7.39
CA LEU A 140 -7.76 2.92 6.81
C LEU A 140 -7.25 1.55 7.25
N ALA A 141 -5.92 1.39 7.40
CA ALA A 141 -5.29 0.20 7.96
C ALA A 141 -5.71 -0.01 9.41
N TRP A 142 -5.63 1.03 10.25
CA TRP A 142 -6.10 0.99 11.64
C TRP A 142 -7.55 0.52 11.72
N LYS A 143 -8.43 1.10 10.89
CA LYS A 143 -9.85 0.74 10.83
C LYS A 143 -10.07 -0.71 10.39
N LEU A 144 -9.34 -1.18 9.37
CA LEU A 144 -9.43 -2.56 8.90
C LEU A 144 -8.95 -3.54 9.97
N TRP A 145 -7.75 -3.31 10.53
CA TRP A 145 -7.13 -4.21 11.50
C TRP A 145 -7.91 -4.27 12.82
N SER A 146 -8.56 -3.17 13.22
CA SER A 146 -9.47 -3.12 14.38
C SER A 146 -10.66 -4.09 14.28
N LYS A 147 -10.98 -4.61 13.09
CA LYS A 147 -11.98 -5.68 12.96
C LYS A 147 -11.47 -7.01 13.50
N PHE A 148 -10.19 -7.29 13.28
CA PHE A 148 -9.59 -8.58 13.58
C PHE A 148 -8.91 -8.59 14.95
N VAL A 149 -8.35 -7.44 15.37
CA VAL A 149 -7.55 -7.30 16.59
C VAL A 149 -8.23 -6.30 17.52
N LYS A 150 -8.34 -6.62 18.82
CA LYS A 150 -8.97 -5.74 19.82
C LYS A 150 -7.96 -4.82 20.51
N ASN A 151 -6.72 -5.27 20.68
CA ASN A 151 -5.67 -4.52 21.34
C ASN A 151 -5.18 -3.34 20.46
N LYS A 152 -5.58 -2.12 20.83
CA LYS A 152 -5.23 -0.88 20.12
C LYS A 152 -3.72 -0.60 20.08
N TRP A 153 -2.98 -0.99 21.13
CA TRP A 153 -1.52 -0.82 21.15
C TRP A 153 -0.82 -1.79 20.22
N LEU A 154 -1.35 -3.01 20.07
CA LEU A 154 -0.86 -3.96 19.08
C LEU A 154 -1.12 -3.46 17.64
N ILE A 155 -2.29 -2.88 17.39
CA ILE A 155 -2.59 -2.22 16.10
C ILE A 155 -1.62 -1.06 15.87
N PHE A 156 -1.40 -0.21 16.88
CA PHE A 156 -0.45 0.89 16.82
C PHE A 156 0.98 0.41 16.54
N PHE A 157 1.42 -0.67 17.17
CA PHE A 157 2.70 -1.31 16.89
C PHE A 157 2.78 -1.79 15.43
N GLY A 158 1.69 -2.37 14.91
CA GLY A 158 1.58 -2.69 13.48
C GLY A 158 1.72 -1.48 12.56
N ILE A 159 1.22 -0.30 12.96
CA ILE A 159 1.37 0.94 12.18
C ILE A 159 2.82 1.44 12.20
N ASN A 160 3.53 1.31 13.32
CA ASN A 160 4.96 1.62 13.38
C ASN A 160 5.75 0.71 12.42
N PHE A 161 5.46 -0.59 12.44
CA PHE A 161 6.06 -1.54 11.51
C PHE A 161 5.73 -1.17 10.05
N LEU A 162 4.47 -0.84 9.77
CA LEU A 162 4.06 -0.41 8.44
C LEU A 162 4.81 0.84 7.95
N ALA A 163 4.99 1.85 8.80
CA ALA A 163 5.75 3.05 8.44
C ALA A 163 7.19 2.72 8.05
N LEU A 164 7.84 1.82 8.80
CA LEU A 164 9.18 1.32 8.47
C LEU A 164 9.19 0.52 7.16
N SER A 165 8.22 -0.37 6.94
CA SER A 165 8.07 -1.11 5.68
C SER A 165 7.88 -0.16 4.49
N LEU A 166 7.04 0.87 4.62
CA LEU A 166 6.86 1.88 3.57
C LEU A 166 8.17 2.67 3.32
N GLY A 167 8.95 2.94 4.36
CA GLY A 167 10.27 3.57 4.24
C GLY A 167 11.32 2.69 3.58
N ASN A 168 11.31 1.38 3.84
CA ASN A 168 12.19 0.41 3.15
C ASN A 168 11.75 0.17 1.70
N ALA A 169 10.44 0.19 1.42
CA ALA A 169 9.90 0.02 0.07
C ALA A 169 10.26 1.16 -0.92
N VAL A 170 10.79 2.25 -0.38
CA VAL A 170 11.10 3.50 -1.05
C VAL A 170 12.56 3.58 -1.53
N THR A 171 13.46 2.77 -1.00
CA THR A 171 14.91 2.84 -1.27
C THR A 171 15.27 2.74 -2.76
N VAL A 172 14.39 2.14 -3.58
CA VAL A 172 14.55 2.03 -5.04
C VAL A 172 13.32 2.57 -5.79
N ALA A 173 12.66 3.57 -5.20
CA ALA A 173 11.45 4.18 -5.70
C ALA A 173 11.57 5.70 -5.78
N ASP A 174 11.15 6.25 -6.91
CA ASP A 174 10.66 7.62 -7.01
C ASP A 174 9.49 7.86 -6.03
N LEU A 175 9.04 9.11 -5.92
CA LEU A 175 7.78 9.50 -5.26
C LEU A 175 6.56 9.02 -6.08
N SER A 176 6.54 7.76 -6.49
CA SER A 176 5.44 7.14 -7.21
C SER A 176 4.21 7.08 -6.31
N PHE A 177 3.23 7.93 -6.59
CA PHE A 177 1.96 8.03 -5.86
C PHE A 177 1.04 6.85 -6.16
N ASN A 178 1.04 6.37 -7.40
CA ASN A 178 0.05 5.40 -7.88
C ASN A 178 0.01 4.09 -7.09
N THR A 179 1.15 3.64 -6.55
CA THR A 179 1.21 2.43 -5.70
C THR A 179 0.49 2.64 -4.36
N TYR A 180 0.56 3.85 -3.81
CA TYR A 180 -0.01 4.22 -2.52
C TYR A 180 -1.49 4.54 -2.67
N MET A 181 -1.86 5.16 -3.79
CA MET A 181 -3.25 5.24 -4.23
C MET A 181 -3.88 3.85 -4.41
N ASP A 182 -3.19 2.88 -5.00
CA ASP A 182 -3.67 1.48 -5.04
C ASP A 182 -3.92 0.95 -3.62
N ILE A 183 -2.97 1.10 -2.70
CA ILE A 183 -3.15 0.70 -1.29
C ILE A 183 -4.41 1.33 -0.68
N ILE A 184 -4.64 2.62 -0.90
CA ILE A 184 -5.83 3.33 -0.42
C ILE A 184 -7.10 2.70 -1.01
N LEU A 185 -7.17 2.50 -2.32
CA LEU A 185 -8.35 1.94 -3.00
C LEU A 185 -8.66 0.50 -2.54
N TYR A 186 -7.63 -0.32 -2.34
CA TYR A 186 -7.77 -1.67 -1.79
C TYR A 186 -8.22 -1.65 -0.32
N LEU A 187 -7.65 -0.76 0.50
CA LEU A 187 -8.06 -0.60 1.90
C LEU A 187 -9.49 -0.08 2.02
N LEU A 188 -9.92 0.85 1.17
CA LEU A 188 -11.30 1.32 1.09
C LEU A 188 -12.24 0.16 0.75
N THR A 189 -11.89 -0.62 -0.28
CA THR A 189 -12.63 -1.83 -0.69
C THR A 189 -12.76 -2.83 0.46
N ALA A 190 -11.65 -3.17 1.12
CA ALA A 190 -11.67 -4.09 2.25
C ALA A 190 -12.50 -3.56 3.43
N ASN A 191 -12.42 -2.25 3.73
CA ASN A 191 -13.26 -1.64 4.76
C ASN A 191 -14.75 -1.68 4.39
N ILE A 192 -15.12 -1.45 3.12
CA ILE A 192 -16.51 -1.58 2.66
C ILE A 192 -17.01 -3.02 2.87
N ILE A 193 -16.21 -4.00 2.48
CA ILE A 193 -16.53 -5.43 2.61
C ILE A 193 -16.70 -5.82 4.08
N VAL A 194 -15.68 -5.51 4.91
CA VAL A 194 -15.60 -5.96 6.30
C VAL A 194 -16.66 -5.33 7.19
N TYR A 195 -17.02 -4.07 6.92
CA TYR A 195 -18.05 -3.35 7.67
C TYR A 195 -19.43 -3.42 6.99
N ASN A 196 -19.60 -4.30 5.99
CA ASN A 196 -20.83 -4.52 5.24
C ASN A 196 -21.51 -3.20 4.81
N LYS A 197 -20.71 -2.27 4.27
CA LYS A 197 -21.21 -0.98 3.77
C LYS A 197 -21.86 -1.16 2.40
N ASN A 198 -22.57 -0.13 1.95
CA ASN A 198 -23.22 -0.13 0.65
C ASN A 198 -22.20 -0.43 -0.47
N HIS A 199 -22.44 -1.49 -1.25
CA HIS A 199 -21.55 -1.92 -2.33
C HIS A 199 -21.48 -0.90 -3.48
N LEU A 200 -22.45 0.02 -3.59
CA LEU A 200 -22.39 1.13 -4.55
C LEU A 200 -21.18 2.05 -4.32
N LEU A 201 -20.61 2.07 -3.11
CA LEU A 201 -19.35 2.78 -2.83
C LEU A 201 -18.14 2.20 -3.59
N LEU A 202 -18.25 0.99 -4.15
CA LEU A 202 -17.23 0.43 -5.03
C LEU A 202 -17.19 1.12 -6.40
N ILE A 203 -18.27 1.75 -6.84
CA ILE A 203 -18.35 2.45 -8.13
C ILE A 203 -17.26 3.54 -8.23
N PRO A 204 -17.20 4.55 -7.34
CA PRO A 204 -16.16 5.57 -7.42
C PRO A 204 -14.76 4.98 -7.23
N ILE A 205 -14.60 3.93 -6.41
CA ILE A 205 -13.31 3.28 -6.20
C ILE A 205 -12.80 2.62 -7.48
N VAL A 206 -13.67 1.90 -8.20
CA VAL A 206 -13.30 1.23 -9.45
C VAL A 206 -13.03 2.24 -10.56
N VAL A 207 -13.78 3.35 -10.63
CA VAL A 207 -13.48 4.44 -11.56
C VAL A 207 -12.11 5.04 -11.28
N LEU A 208 -11.82 5.42 -10.04
CA LEU A 208 -10.51 5.95 -9.65
C LEU A 208 -9.39 4.93 -9.90
N GLY A 209 -9.62 3.66 -9.55
CA GLY A 209 -8.69 2.57 -9.81
C GLY A 209 -8.40 2.37 -11.30
N ALA A 210 -9.44 2.47 -12.14
CA ALA A 210 -9.31 2.37 -13.58
C ALA A 210 -8.53 3.54 -14.21
N PHE A 211 -8.49 4.73 -13.60
CA PHE A 211 -7.59 5.83 -14.01
C PHE A 211 -6.20 5.75 -13.35
N ASN A 212 -6.07 5.00 -12.25
CA ASN A 212 -4.83 4.86 -11.51
C ASN A 212 -3.94 3.76 -12.09
N ARG A 213 -4.38 2.50 -12.06
CA ARG A 213 -3.57 1.33 -12.45
C ARG A 213 -4.39 0.13 -12.91
N GLU A 214 -3.80 -0.65 -13.80
CA GLU A 214 -4.32 -1.93 -14.31
C GLU A 214 -4.59 -2.94 -13.20
N THR A 215 -3.74 -2.93 -12.17
CA THR A 215 -3.85 -3.77 -10.98
C THR A 215 -5.16 -3.58 -10.22
N SER A 216 -5.86 -2.45 -10.42
CA SER A 216 -7.20 -2.21 -9.85
C SER A 216 -8.29 -3.14 -10.42
N ILE A 217 -8.00 -3.89 -11.50
CA ILE A 217 -8.88 -4.95 -12.03
C ILE A 217 -9.23 -6.03 -10.98
N LEU A 218 -8.40 -6.18 -9.94
CA LEU A 218 -8.66 -7.15 -8.87
C LEU A 218 -9.60 -6.60 -7.79
N ILE A 219 -10.00 -5.32 -7.81
CA ILE A 219 -10.95 -4.74 -6.85
C ILE A 219 -12.35 -5.39 -6.98
N PRO A 220 -12.98 -5.46 -8.17
CA PRO A 220 -14.25 -6.18 -8.33
C PRO A 220 -14.14 -7.67 -7.97
N ALA A 221 -13.01 -8.32 -8.30
CA ALA A 221 -12.77 -9.71 -7.91
C ALA A 221 -12.67 -9.89 -6.39
N LEU A 222 -11.95 -8.99 -5.70
CA LEU A 222 -11.83 -9.02 -4.25
C LEU A 222 -13.20 -8.93 -3.57
N TYR A 223 -14.08 -8.05 -4.06
CA TYR A 223 -15.47 -7.98 -3.61
C TYR A 223 -16.20 -9.31 -3.83
N PHE A 224 -16.13 -9.87 -5.03
CA PHE A 224 -16.80 -11.13 -5.38
C PHE A 224 -16.33 -12.31 -4.50
N ILE A 225 -15.02 -12.50 -4.39
CA ILE A 225 -14.39 -13.56 -3.57
C ILE A 225 -14.73 -13.41 -2.09
N SER A 226 -14.95 -12.18 -1.63
CA SER A 226 -15.37 -11.94 -0.25
C SER A 226 -16.78 -12.48 0.03
N GLN A 227 -17.65 -12.52 -0.97
CA GLN A 227 -19.01 -13.06 -0.87
C GLN A 227 -19.09 -14.59 -1.13
N LEU A 228 -18.04 -15.17 -1.71
CA LEU A 228 -17.95 -16.62 -1.95
C LEU A 228 -17.78 -17.39 -0.63
N ASP A 229 -18.50 -18.49 -0.46
CA ASP A 229 -18.31 -19.39 0.69
C ASP A 229 -17.65 -20.70 0.24
N LEU A 230 -16.38 -20.82 0.66
CA LEU A 230 -15.46 -21.94 0.46
C LEU A 230 -15.26 -22.78 1.75
N SER A 231 -16.10 -22.62 2.78
CA SER A 231 -15.89 -23.26 4.09
C SER A 231 -15.90 -24.79 4.02
N LYS A 232 -16.64 -25.35 3.06
CA LYS A 232 -16.77 -26.79 2.80
C LYS A 232 -15.70 -27.35 1.85
N LEU A 233 -14.81 -26.50 1.33
CA LEU A 233 -13.81 -26.92 0.37
C LEU A 233 -12.61 -27.55 1.08
N GLN A 234 -12.45 -28.87 0.90
CA GLN A 234 -11.30 -29.61 1.41
C GLN A 234 -10.27 -29.80 0.30
N LEU A 235 -8.99 -29.51 0.58
CA LEU A 235 -7.92 -29.60 -0.41
C LEU A 235 -7.74 -31.02 -0.99
N LYS A 236 -8.06 -32.06 -0.21
CA LYS A 236 -7.93 -33.47 -0.62
C LYS A 236 -9.05 -33.92 -1.58
N ASN A 237 -10.25 -33.32 -1.48
CA ASN A 237 -11.43 -33.67 -2.27
C ASN A 237 -12.01 -32.39 -2.89
N PHE A 238 -11.24 -31.77 -3.79
CA PHE A 238 -11.67 -30.55 -4.47
C PHE A 238 -12.87 -30.86 -5.36
N SER A 239 -14.04 -30.32 -5.01
CA SER A 239 -15.25 -30.43 -5.81
C SER A 239 -15.92 -29.07 -5.92
N PHE A 240 -16.14 -28.63 -7.16
CA PHE A 240 -16.85 -27.38 -7.47
C PHE A 240 -18.29 -27.38 -6.93
N LYS A 241 -18.88 -28.55 -6.68
CA LYS A 241 -20.23 -28.68 -6.08
C LYS A 241 -20.28 -28.21 -4.62
N ASN A 242 -19.14 -28.18 -3.93
CA ASN A 242 -19.06 -27.75 -2.53
C ASN A 242 -18.89 -26.23 -2.37
N ILE A 243 -18.79 -25.49 -3.48
CA ILE A 243 -18.69 -24.04 -3.48
C ILE A 243 -20.09 -23.45 -3.43
N LYS A 244 -20.37 -22.65 -2.41
CA LYS A 244 -21.60 -21.87 -2.35
C LYS A 244 -21.36 -20.51 -3.02
N TRP A 245 -21.97 -20.34 -4.18
CA TRP A 245 -21.85 -19.14 -4.99
C TRP A 245 -22.58 -17.94 -4.39
N PRO A 246 -22.11 -16.70 -4.64
CA PRO A 246 -22.79 -15.48 -4.22
C PRO A 246 -24.17 -15.33 -4.88
N ALA A 247 -25.02 -14.50 -4.28
CA ALA A 247 -26.33 -14.17 -4.84
C ALA A 247 -26.21 -13.47 -6.20
N GLY A 248 -27.25 -13.58 -7.05
CA GLY A 248 -27.28 -12.96 -8.38
C GLY A 248 -27.02 -11.45 -8.38
N ARG A 249 -27.40 -10.74 -7.31
CA ARG A 249 -27.09 -9.31 -7.13
C ARG A 249 -25.59 -9.03 -7.05
N THR A 250 -24.82 -9.91 -6.40
CA THR A 250 -23.36 -9.79 -6.33
C THR A 250 -22.73 -10.02 -7.70
N TRP A 251 -23.22 -11.00 -8.46
CA TRP A 251 -22.80 -11.21 -9.84
C TRP A 251 -23.05 -9.98 -10.71
N LEU A 252 -24.29 -9.47 -10.69
CA LEU A 252 -24.65 -8.28 -11.46
C LEU A 252 -23.77 -7.08 -11.08
N ALA A 253 -23.60 -6.81 -9.78
CA ALA A 253 -22.74 -5.73 -9.31
C ALA A 253 -21.27 -5.91 -9.78
N THR A 254 -20.70 -7.11 -9.64
CA THR A 254 -19.33 -7.39 -10.09
C THR A 254 -19.17 -7.22 -11.59
N VAL A 255 -20.13 -7.71 -12.39
CA VAL A 255 -20.11 -7.54 -13.85
C VAL A 255 -20.19 -6.07 -14.24
N LEU A 256 -21.10 -5.30 -13.63
CA LEU A 256 -21.21 -3.86 -13.90
C LEU A 256 -19.92 -3.11 -13.53
N LEU A 257 -19.29 -3.44 -12.40
CA LEU A 257 -18.00 -2.86 -12.02
C LEU A 257 -16.90 -3.22 -13.04
N TYR A 258 -16.89 -4.45 -13.56
CA TYR A 258 -15.95 -4.84 -14.62
C TYR A 258 -16.21 -4.09 -15.92
N VAL A 259 -17.46 -3.96 -16.34
CA VAL A 259 -17.83 -3.18 -17.54
C VAL A 259 -17.30 -1.76 -17.39
N MET A 260 -17.55 -1.10 -16.25
CA MET A 260 -17.03 0.25 -15.98
C MET A 260 -15.50 0.32 -16.05
N PHE A 261 -14.81 -0.62 -15.39
CA PHE A 261 -13.34 -0.69 -15.43
C PHE A 261 -12.82 -0.83 -16.86
N PHE A 262 -13.34 -1.80 -17.61
CA PHE A 262 -12.90 -2.08 -18.97
C PHE A 262 -13.26 -0.95 -19.94
N THR A 263 -14.41 -0.30 -19.78
CA THR A 263 -14.77 0.88 -20.58
C THR A 263 -13.73 1.98 -20.41
N ILE A 264 -13.36 2.33 -19.17
CA ILE A 264 -12.35 3.37 -18.91
C ILE A 264 -10.98 2.91 -19.45
N PHE A 265 -10.57 1.69 -19.08
CA PHE A 265 -9.29 1.12 -19.50
C PHE A 265 -9.12 1.10 -21.02
N VAL A 266 -10.11 0.61 -21.75
CA VAL A 266 -10.10 0.57 -23.22
C VAL A 266 -10.16 1.98 -23.81
N SER A 267 -10.98 2.88 -23.25
CA SER A 267 -11.08 4.27 -23.73
C SER A 267 -9.74 5.00 -23.60
N LEU A 268 -9.01 4.81 -22.50
CA LEU A 268 -7.66 5.36 -22.32
C LEU A 268 -6.70 4.80 -23.37
N ARG A 269 -6.80 3.51 -23.71
CA ARG A 269 -5.98 2.87 -24.75
C ARG A 269 -6.29 3.37 -26.15
N VAL A 270 -7.57 3.62 -26.45
CA VAL A 270 -7.99 4.21 -27.73
C VAL A 270 -7.52 5.66 -27.83
N HIS A 271 -7.65 6.44 -26.75
CA HIS A 271 -7.29 7.86 -26.73
C HIS A 271 -5.77 8.10 -26.86
N TYR A 272 -4.96 7.36 -26.10
CA TYR A 272 -3.50 7.54 -26.11
C TYR A 272 -2.76 6.68 -27.14
N GLY A 273 -3.46 5.74 -27.78
CA GLY A 273 -2.91 4.80 -28.74
C GLY A 273 -2.12 3.65 -28.10
N TYR A 274 -1.86 2.61 -28.90
CA TYR A 274 -1.04 1.48 -28.45
C TYR A 274 0.46 1.78 -28.61
N LYS A 275 1.23 1.64 -27.53
CA LYS A 275 2.70 1.59 -27.57
C LYS A 275 3.18 0.27 -26.96
N PRO A 276 4.23 -0.36 -27.52
CA PRO A 276 4.79 -1.59 -26.96
C PRO A 276 5.29 -1.36 -25.53
N GLN A 277 5.14 -2.37 -24.65
CA GLN A 277 5.60 -2.28 -23.28
C GLN A 277 7.10 -1.96 -23.22
N GLN A 278 7.49 -1.03 -22.34
CA GLN A 278 8.90 -0.79 -22.09
C GLN A 278 9.55 -2.00 -21.43
N VAL A 279 10.62 -2.47 -22.07
CA VAL A 279 11.42 -3.58 -21.59
C VAL A 279 12.48 -3.03 -20.64
N TRP A 280 12.32 -3.27 -19.33
CA TRP A 280 13.37 -2.96 -18.37
C TRP A 280 14.46 -4.04 -18.47
N LYS A 281 15.44 -3.87 -19.36
CA LYS A 281 16.56 -4.81 -19.65
C LYS A 281 16.15 -6.22 -20.11
N VAL A 282 14.99 -6.73 -19.68
CA VAL A 282 14.45 -8.07 -19.87
C VAL A 282 12.94 -7.96 -20.11
N PRO A 283 12.39 -8.61 -21.15
CA PRO A 283 10.96 -8.65 -21.44
C PRO A 283 10.12 -9.22 -20.30
N ALA A 284 8.87 -8.77 -20.19
CA ALA A 284 7.87 -9.39 -19.32
C ALA A 284 7.62 -10.86 -19.70
N GLY A 285 7.11 -11.64 -18.75
CA GLY A 285 6.83 -13.06 -18.88
C GLY A 285 7.91 -13.94 -18.23
N LEU A 286 8.22 -15.08 -18.85
CA LEU A 286 9.12 -16.08 -18.28
C LEU A 286 10.55 -15.57 -18.07
N GLN A 287 11.01 -14.64 -18.92
CA GLN A 287 12.35 -14.07 -18.79
C GLN A 287 12.45 -13.20 -17.53
N MET A 288 11.44 -12.35 -17.26
CA MET A 288 11.33 -11.59 -16.02
C MET A 288 11.19 -12.52 -14.80
N LEU A 289 10.44 -13.61 -14.91
CA LEU A 289 10.33 -14.60 -13.84
C LEU A 289 11.70 -15.22 -13.51
N LYS A 290 12.45 -15.62 -14.54
CA LYS A 290 13.81 -16.15 -14.39
C LYS A 290 14.73 -15.12 -13.75
N LEU A 291 14.64 -13.85 -14.15
CA LEU A 291 15.40 -12.77 -13.54
C LEU A 291 15.08 -12.63 -12.04
N ASN A 292 13.80 -12.66 -11.67
CA ASN A 292 13.35 -12.48 -10.30
C ASN A 292 13.61 -13.70 -9.40
N LEU A 293 13.76 -14.91 -9.96
CA LEU A 293 13.92 -16.14 -9.18
C LEU A 293 15.34 -16.73 -9.21
N ALA A 294 16.05 -16.60 -10.32
CA ALA A 294 17.24 -17.40 -10.62
C ALA A 294 18.38 -16.58 -11.24
N SER A 295 18.51 -15.30 -10.87
CA SER A 295 19.62 -14.44 -11.30
C SER A 295 20.31 -13.76 -10.11
N ALA A 296 21.44 -13.09 -10.34
CA ALA A 296 22.06 -12.24 -9.32
C ALA A 296 21.12 -11.12 -8.83
N THR A 297 20.22 -10.64 -9.70
CA THR A 297 19.16 -9.67 -9.31
C THR A 297 18.13 -10.29 -8.37
N ALA A 298 17.90 -11.61 -8.43
CA ALA A 298 17.00 -12.31 -7.52
C ALA A 298 17.48 -12.22 -6.06
N VAL A 299 18.80 -12.34 -5.83
CA VAL A 299 19.39 -12.19 -4.48
C VAL A 299 19.08 -10.81 -3.91
N LYS A 300 19.26 -9.75 -4.71
CA LYS A 300 18.84 -8.40 -4.32
C LYS A 300 17.35 -8.35 -4.00
N ALA A 301 16.49 -8.90 -4.86
CA ALA A 301 15.05 -8.91 -4.63
C ALA A 301 14.67 -9.60 -3.32
N TYR A 302 15.29 -10.74 -2.99
CA TYR A 302 15.04 -11.45 -1.75
C TYR A 302 15.43 -10.63 -0.53
N MET A 303 16.60 -9.99 -0.55
CA MET A 303 17.07 -9.17 0.57
C MET A 303 16.20 -7.92 0.76
N GLU A 304 15.78 -7.27 -0.32
CA GLU A 304 14.86 -6.13 -0.25
C GLU A 304 13.48 -6.54 0.27
N LEU A 305 12.96 -7.70 -0.17
CA LEU A 305 11.70 -8.26 0.33
C LEU A 305 11.78 -8.58 1.83
N ILE A 306 12.89 -9.15 2.30
CA ILE A 306 13.14 -9.38 3.73
C ILE A 306 13.28 -8.05 4.48
N ALA A 307 13.99 -7.08 3.95
CA ALA A 307 14.11 -5.76 4.58
C ALA A 307 12.74 -5.06 4.69
N THR A 308 11.85 -5.27 3.72
CA THR A 308 10.53 -4.62 3.67
C THR A 308 9.50 -5.35 4.54
N PHE A 309 9.44 -6.68 4.47
CA PHE A 309 8.37 -7.50 5.08
C PHE A 309 8.83 -8.37 6.25
N ALA A 310 10.13 -8.35 6.56
CA ALA A 310 10.77 -9.30 7.47
C ALA A 310 10.42 -10.75 7.08
N VAL A 311 10.36 -11.64 8.07
CA VAL A 311 9.95 -13.04 7.90
C VAL A 311 8.43 -13.24 8.04
N ILE A 312 7.63 -12.17 8.05
CA ILE A 312 6.16 -12.24 8.24
C ILE A 312 5.48 -13.18 7.23
N PRO A 313 5.79 -13.13 5.92
CA PRO A 313 5.18 -14.05 4.97
C PRO A 313 5.41 -15.53 5.32
N LEU A 314 6.61 -15.88 5.83
CA LEU A 314 6.95 -17.25 6.22
C LEU A 314 6.17 -17.70 7.46
N ILE A 315 6.03 -16.83 8.47
CA ILE A 315 5.24 -17.11 9.67
C ILE A 315 3.76 -17.36 9.29
N ILE A 316 3.22 -16.57 8.38
CA ILE A 316 1.84 -16.74 7.89
C ILE A 316 1.66 -18.07 7.18
N LEU A 317 2.60 -18.47 6.33
CA LEU A 317 2.54 -19.79 5.68
C LEU A 317 2.58 -20.92 6.73
N TYR A 318 3.47 -20.81 7.72
CA TYR A 318 3.59 -21.81 8.79
C TYR A 318 2.30 -21.94 9.64
N LYS A 319 1.67 -20.82 9.99
CA LYS A 319 0.43 -20.82 10.79
C LYS A 319 -0.85 -20.74 9.95
N PHE A 320 -0.78 -20.96 8.64
CA PHE A 320 -1.86 -20.60 7.70
C PHE A 320 -3.26 -21.08 8.10
N LYS A 321 -3.36 -22.31 8.64
CA LYS A 321 -4.64 -22.91 9.04
C LYS A 321 -5.35 -22.17 10.18
N SER A 322 -4.60 -21.51 11.06
CA SER A 322 -5.13 -20.90 12.29
C SER A 322 -5.88 -19.60 12.03
N PHE A 323 -5.57 -18.87 10.94
CA PHE A 323 -6.06 -17.52 10.71
C PHE A 323 -7.57 -17.41 10.42
N PRO A 324 -8.15 -16.21 10.60
CA PRO A 324 -9.55 -15.93 10.28
C PRO A 324 -9.90 -16.29 8.84
N TYR A 325 -11.09 -16.85 8.67
CA TYR A 325 -11.55 -17.38 7.39
C TYR A 325 -11.50 -16.36 6.25
N LEU A 326 -11.94 -15.13 6.49
CA LEU A 326 -11.92 -14.05 5.50
C LEU A 326 -10.49 -13.72 5.02
N LEU A 327 -9.53 -13.58 5.96
CA LEU A 327 -8.14 -13.30 5.63
C LEU A 327 -7.49 -14.46 4.87
N LYS A 328 -7.85 -15.72 5.18
CA LYS A 328 -7.40 -16.89 4.41
C LYS A 328 -7.93 -16.86 2.97
N LYS A 329 -9.20 -16.50 2.77
CA LYS A 329 -9.78 -16.34 1.42
C LYS A 329 -9.04 -15.28 0.63
N TRP A 330 -8.84 -14.10 1.22
CA TRP A 330 -8.09 -13.02 0.58
C TRP A 330 -6.65 -13.42 0.30
N PHE A 331 -6.00 -14.13 1.23
CA PHE A 331 -4.65 -14.63 1.05
C PHE A 331 -4.57 -15.55 -0.17
N LEU A 332 -5.40 -16.60 -0.23
CA LEU A 332 -5.36 -17.60 -1.32
C LEU A 332 -5.69 -17.02 -2.69
N PHE A 333 -6.50 -15.96 -2.75
CA PHE A 333 -6.85 -15.31 -4.00
C PHE A 333 -5.85 -14.21 -4.36
N LEU A 334 -5.76 -13.17 -3.54
CA LEU A 334 -5.06 -11.94 -3.90
C LEU A 334 -3.55 -12.13 -3.87
N VAL A 335 -2.97 -12.82 -2.87
CA VAL A 335 -1.51 -12.92 -2.73
C VAL A 335 -0.87 -13.65 -3.91
N PRO A 336 -1.31 -14.87 -4.31
CA PRO A 336 -0.71 -15.56 -5.45
C PRO A 336 -0.87 -14.79 -6.76
N VAL A 337 -2.07 -14.27 -7.04
CA VAL A 337 -2.34 -13.52 -8.29
C VAL A 337 -1.49 -12.25 -8.35
N TRP A 338 -1.41 -11.52 -7.24
CA TRP A 338 -0.63 -10.29 -7.14
C TRP A 338 0.87 -10.57 -7.31
N PHE A 339 1.41 -11.58 -6.62
CA PHE A 339 2.80 -11.95 -6.76
C PHE A 339 3.12 -12.44 -8.17
N LEU A 340 2.25 -13.26 -8.77
CA LEU A 340 2.44 -13.77 -10.13
C LEU A 340 2.53 -12.62 -11.14
N ILE A 341 1.59 -11.68 -11.11
CA ILE A 341 1.58 -10.52 -12.01
C ILE A 341 2.89 -9.72 -11.87
N HIS A 342 3.33 -9.44 -10.64
CA HIS A 342 4.51 -8.61 -10.42
C HIS A 342 5.82 -9.34 -10.72
N PHE A 343 5.95 -10.63 -10.37
CA PHE A 343 7.13 -11.42 -10.72
C PHE A 343 7.27 -11.65 -12.24
N LEU A 344 6.17 -11.59 -13.00
CA LEU A 344 6.19 -11.70 -14.45
C LEU A 344 6.36 -10.36 -15.17
N SER A 345 5.93 -9.24 -14.60
CA SER A 345 5.88 -7.96 -15.32
C SER A 345 7.01 -7.00 -14.98
N VAL A 346 7.60 -7.11 -13.79
CA VAL A 346 8.52 -6.11 -13.24
C VAL A 346 9.55 -6.76 -12.32
N VAL A 347 10.59 -6.02 -11.96
CA VAL A 347 11.61 -6.49 -11.01
C VAL A 347 11.09 -6.52 -9.57
N ALA A 348 11.24 -7.66 -8.92
CA ALA A 348 10.70 -7.92 -7.59
C ALA A 348 11.41 -7.16 -6.47
N TYR A 349 12.62 -6.62 -6.71
CA TYR A 349 13.29 -5.75 -5.74
C TYR A 349 12.58 -4.40 -5.54
N GLN A 350 11.61 -4.04 -6.40
CA GLN A 350 10.70 -2.91 -6.17
C GLN A 350 9.60 -3.30 -5.19
N THR A 351 9.97 -3.47 -3.92
CA THR A 351 9.11 -4.09 -2.91
C THR A 351 7.82 -3.33 -2.62
N ARG A 352 7.76 -2.02 -2.93
CA ARG A 352 6.53 -1.21 -2.89
C ARG A 352 5.35 -1.87 -3.59
N LEU A 353 5.62 -2.63 -4.66
CA LEU A 353 4.59 -3.28 -5.46
C LEU A 353 3.88 -4.40 -4.69
N PHE A 354 4.47 -4.94 -3.63
CA PHE A 354 3.86 -6.00 -2.80
C PHE A 354 3.23 -5.44 -1.51
N MET A 355 3.17 -4.12 -1.34
CA MET A 355 2.58 -3.50 -0.15
C MET A 355 1.07 -3.73 -0.02
N VAL A 356 0.34 -3.83 -1.13
CA VAL A 356 -1.12 -4.10 -1.10
C VAL A 356 -1.43 -5.41 -0.37
N PRO A 357 -0.95 -6.60 -0.81
CA PRO A 357 -1.19 -7.84 -0.07
C PRO A 357 -0.59 -7.81 1.35
N PHE A 358 0.55 -7.14 1.53
CA PHE A 358 1.17 -7.03 2.84
C PHE A 358 0.29 -6.31 3.88
N ILE A 359 -0.22 -5.13 3.54
CA ILE A 359 -1.03 -4.28 4.44
C ILE A 359 -2.44 -4.84 4.64
N LEU A 360 -3.05 -5.28 3.53
CA LEU A 360 -4.44 -5.70 3.51
C LEU A 360 -4.64 -7.05 4.21
N ILE A 361 -3.66 -7.94 4.11
CA ILE A 361 -3.80 -9.36 4.47
C ILE A 361 -2.74 -9.78 5.49
N MET A 362 -1.45 -9.59 5.17
CA MET A 362 -0.39 -10.19 5.98
C MET A 362 -0.24 -9.53 7.37
N LEU A 363 -0.26 -8.19 7.42
CA LEU A 363 -0.22 -7.46 8.69
C LEU A 363 -1.41 -7.79 9.61
N PRO A 364 -2.69 -7.75 9.18
CA PRO A 364 -3.78 -8.13 10.07
C PRO A 364 -3.72 -9.61 10.48
N MET A 365 -3.20 -10.50 9.63
CA MET A 365 -2.96 -11.90 10.01
C MET A 365 -1.96 -12.00 11.16
N ILE A 366 -0.77 -11.41 11.05
CA ILE A 366 0.26 -11.52 12.10
C ILE A 366 -0.17 -10.84 13.40
N LEU A 367 -0.83 -9.68 13.34
CA LEU A 367 -1.34 -9.00 14.54
C LEU A 367 -2.42 -9.86 15.23
N TRP A 368 -3.29 -10.51 14.47
CA TRP A 368 -4.28 -11.44 15.02
C TRP A 368 -3.63 -12.67 15.67
N LEU A 369 -2.58 -13.23 15.06
CA LEU A 369 -1.85 -14.36 15.64
C LEU A 369 -1.22 -14.00 16.98
N ILE A 370 -0.57 -12.84 17.05
CA ILE A 370 0.04 -12.34 18.30
C ILE A 370 -1.03 -12.21 19.39
N GLU A 371 -2.15 -11.53 19.10
CA GLU A 371 -3.24 -11.38 20.08
C GLU A 371 -3.78 -12.72 20.57
N LYS A 372 -3.96 -13.69 19.67
CA LYS A 372 -4.47 -15.01 20.02
C LYS A 372 -3.49 -15.82 20.87
N GLU A 373 -2.21 -15.83 20.54
CA GLU A 373 -1.20 -16.57 21.32
C GLU A 373 -0.97 -15.92 22.69
N THR A 374 -0.96 -14.58 22.76
CA THR A 374 -0.94 -13.86 24.04
C THR A 374 -2.15 -14.24 24.89
N ALA A 375 -3.36 -14.20 24.32
CA ALA A 375 -4.55 -14.61 25.06
C ALA A 375 -4.43 -16.05 25.57
N ARG A 376 -3.97 -16.99 24.75
CA ARG A 376 -3.79 -18.41 25.15
C ARG A 376 -2.82 -18.59 26.32
N LEU A 377 -1.69 -17.87 26.31
CA LEU A 377 -0.68 -17.95 27.37
C LEU A 377 -1.22 -17.44 28.71
N TYR A 378 -2.01 -16.37 28.70
CA TYR A 378 -2.53 -15.74 29.93
C TYR A 378 -3.91 -16.24 30.37
N SER A 379 -4.59 -17.08 29.59
CA SER A 379 -5.88 -17.71 29.96
C SER A 379 -5.78 -19.20 30.29
N SER A 380 -4.57 -19.78 30.24
CA SER A 380 -4.35 -21.11 30.84
C SER A 380 -4.38 -20.98 32.36
N PRO A 381 -5.26 -21.70 33.09
CA PRO A 381 -5.19 -21.71 34.54
C PRO A 381 -3.79 -22.20 34.93
N VAL A 382 -3.12 -21.44 35.80
CA VAL A 382 -1.97 -21.94 36.53
C VAL A 382 -2.48 -23.25 37.17
N ASN A 383 -1.94 -24.40 36.74
CA ASN A 383 -2.10 -25.63 37.50
C ASN A 383 -1.71 -25.28 38.92
N GLU A 384 -2.69 -25.21 39.82
CA GLU A 384 -2.46 -25.12 41.24
C GLU A 384 -1.46 -26.22 41.56
N GLN A 385 -0.27 -25.82 42.02
CA GLN A 385 0.66 -26.78 42.61
C GLN A 385 -0.15 -27.56 43.66
N PRO A 386 -0.09 -28.90 43.68
CA PRO A 386 -0.75 -29.64 44.73
C PRO A 386 -0.24 -29.07 46.07
N GLN A 387 -1.16 -28.56 46.88
CA GLN A 387 -0.86 -28.14 48.24
C GLN A 387 -0.08 -29.28 48.88
N SER A 388 1.18 -29.04 49.24
CA SER A 388 1.97 -30.00 49.98
C SER A 388 1.26 -30.22 51.31
N THR A 389 0.69 -31.39 51.50
CA THR A 389 0.28 -31.88 52.81
C THR A 389 1.55 -32.31 53.55
N HIS A 390 2.28 -31.34 54.09
CA HIS A 390 3.27 -31.54 55.15
C HIS A 390 3.25 -30.34 56.08
#